data_AF-A0AAW0K492-F1
#
_entry.id   AF-A0AAW0K492-F1
#
_cell.length_a   1.000
_cell.length_b   1.000
_cell.length_c   1.000
_cell.angle_alpha   90.00
_cell.angle_beta   90.00
_cell.angle_gamma   90.00
#
_symmetry.space_group_name_H-M   'P 1'
#
loop_
_entity.id
_entity.type
_entity.pdbx_description
1 polymer ?
#
loop_
_entity_poly.entity_id
_entity_poly.type
_entity_poly.pdbx_seq_one_letter_code
_entity_poly.pdbx_strand_id
1 'polypeptide(L)'
;MRFVTKLLEDLIFFVADVTNNGQDVLDVVISKPNRERQKLMREQNILAQVFGILKAPFKEKAGEGSMLRLEDLGDQRYAPYKYMLRLCYRVLRHSQQDYRKNQVGPEPEVLGAGQVQTAEAETGLCKDRLYEYIAKNFCVMQSQIGYDILAEDTITALLHNNRKLLEKHITAKEIETFVSLLRRNREPRFLDYLSDLCVSNSTAIPITQELICKFMLSPGNADILIQTKLVSMQVENPMESSILPDDIDDEEVWLYWIDSNKEPHGKAIRHLAQEAKEGTKADLEVLTYYRYQLNLFARMCLDRQYLAINQISTQLSVDLILRCVSDESLPFDLRASFCRLMLHMHVDRDPQESVVHLARNLIYFGFYSFSELLRLTRTLLAILDIVQAPVSSYFERLSKFQDGSKNFRGMR
;
A
#
# COMPACT_ATOMS: atom_id res chain seq x y z
N MET A 1 16.58 -34.97 0.11
CA MET A 1 15.58 -34.31 0.99
C MET A 1 16.19 -33.90 2.32
N ARG A 2 16.44 -34.81 3.29
CA ARG A 2 16.94 -34.45 4.64
C ARG A 2 18.21 -33.57 4.64
N PHE A 3 19.18 -33.87 3.78
CA PHE A 3 20.40 -33.04 3.63
C PHE A 3 20.12 -31.63 3.11
N VAL A 4 19.19 -31.48 2.17
CA VAL A 4 18.83 -30.17 1.60
C VAL A 4 18.09 -29.34 2.63
N THR A 5 17.14 -29.94 3.34
CA THR A 5 16.44 -29.30 4.46
C THR A 5 17.43 -28.79 5.50
N LYS A 6 18.36 -29.64 5.94
CA LYS A 6 19.37 -29.25 6.94
C LYS A 6 20.27 -28.11 6.45
N LEU A 7 20.70 -28.17 5.19
CA LEU A 7 21.47 -27.10 4.57
C LEU A 7 20.70 -25.77 4.53
N LEU A 8 19.41 -25.79 4.19
CA LEU A 8 18.58 -24.58 4.19
C LEU A 8 18.40 -24.01 5.59
N GLU A 9 18.25 -24.85 6.61
CA GLU A 9 18.21 -24.41 8.01
C GLU A 9 19.52 -23.72 8.42
N ASP A 10 20.66 -24.34 8.07
CA ASP A 10 21.98 -23.78 8.39
C ASP A 10 22.22 -22.46 7.63
N LEU A 11 21.70 -22.32 6.41
CA LEU A 11 21.71 -21.06 5.66
C LEU A 11 20.90 -19.95 6.34
N ILE A 12 19.76 -20.28 6.97
CA ILE A 12 18.95 -19.30 7.72
C ILE A 12 19.76 -18.75 8.89
N PHE A 13 20.36 -19.62 9.71
CA PHE A 13 21.21 -19.21 10.83
C PHE A 13 22.44 -18.44 10.36
N PHE A 14 23.05 -18.86 9.26
CA PHE A 14 24.16 -18.15 8.66
C PHE A 14 23.78 -16.72 8.28
N VAL A 15 22.72 -16.52 7.50
CA VAL A 15 22.30 -15.17 7.07
C VAL A 15 21.81 -14.33 8.24
N ALA A 16 21.13 -14.94 9.22
CA ALA A 16 20.61 -14.24 10.38
C ALA A 16 21.68 -13.82 11.39
N ASP A 17 22.87 -14.42 11.32
CA ASP A 17 23.94 -14.23 12.29
C ASP A 17 23.54 -14.59 13.72
N VAL A 18 22.80 -15.69 13.84
CA VAL A 18 22.28 -16.23 15.11
C VAL A 18 22.79 -17.65 15.29
N THR A 19 23.24 -17.98 16.50
CA THR A 19 23.64 -19.36 16.84
C THR A 19 22.41 -20.25 16.98
N ASN A 20 22.47 -21.47 16.45
CA ASN A 20 21.39 -22.43 16.59
C ASN A 20 21.38 -23.03 18.00
N ASN A 21 20.44 -22.57 18.84
CA ASN A 21 20.26 -23.05 20.21
C ASN A 21 19.10 -24.05 20.34
N GLY A 22 18.62 -24.62 19.23
CA GLY A 22 17.44 -25.49 19.19
C GLY A 22 16.11 -24.75 19.06
N GLN A 23 16.13 -23.45 18.78
CA GLN A 23 14.92 -22.69 18.44
C GLN A 23 14.33 -23.13 17.09
N ASP A 24 13.03 -22.88 16.89
CA ASP A 24 12.40 -23.08 15.58
C ASP A 24 13.08 -22.17 14.55
N VAL A 25 13.52 -22.80 13.45
CA VAL A 25 14.26 -22.15 12.38
C VAL A 25 13.40 -21.12 11.65
N LEU A 26 12.09 -21.35 11.55
CA LEU A 26 11.16 -20.44 10.88
C LEU A 26 10.88 -19.17 11.71
N ASP A 27 11.08 -19.22 13.02
CA ASP A 27 10.86 -18.10 13.94
C ASP A 27 12.09 -17.22 14.14
N VAL A 28 13.24 -17.57 13.54
CA VAL A 28 14.48 -16.79 13.64
C VAL A 28 14.28 -15.39 13.07
N VAL A 29 14.44 -14.36 13.90
CA VAL A 29 14.32 -12.95 13.48
C VAL A 29 15.71 -12.32 13.37
N ILE A 30 15.91 -11.52 12.33
CA ILE A 30 17.12 -10.69 12.19
C ILE A 30 16.87 -9.35 12.86
N SER A 31 17.58 -9.12 13.97
CA SER A 31 17.61 -7.82 14.65
C SER A 31 18.60 -6.85 13.98
N LYS A 32 19.73 -7.37 13.47
CA LYS A 32 20.73 -6.58 12.74
C LYS A 32 21.30 -7.39 11.56
N PRO A 33 20.94 -7.06 10.31
CA PRO A 33 21.37 -7.83 9.14
C PRO A 33 22.89 -7.70 8.89
N ASN A 34 23.53 -8.83 8.62
CA ASN A 34 24.95 -8.90 8.25
C ASN A 34 25.12 -8.78 6.72
N ARG A 35 25.53 -7.60 6.27
CA ARG A 35 25.66 -7.25 4.84
C ARG A 35 26.65 -8.13 4.08
N GLU A 36 27.74 -8.59 4.72
CA GLU A 36 28.74 -9.42 4.05
C GLU A 36 28.20 -10.81 3.76
N ARG A 37 27.44 -11.38 4.70
CA ARG A 37 26.78 -12.69 4.50
C ARG A 37 25.70 -12.61 3.43
N GLN A 38 24.88 -11.55 3.44
CA GLN A 38 23.89 -11.30 2.38
C GLN A 38 24.55 -11.11 1.01
N LYS A 39 25.72 -10.44 0.95
CA LYS A 39 26.51 -10.29 -0.28
C LYS A 39 27.03 -11.63 -0.78
N LEU A 40 27.54 -12.48 0.12
CA LEU A 40 28.02 -13.82 -0.20
C LEU A 40 26.91 -14.69 -0.81
N MET A 41 25.70 -14.65 -0.24
CA MET A 41 24.54 -15.38 -0.76
C MET A 41 24.24 -15.06 -2.23
N ARG A 42 24.42 -13.80 -2.63
CA ARG A 42 24.26 -13.37 -4.01
C ARG A 42 25.46 -13.77 -4.88
N GLU A 43 26.67 -13.40 -4.48
CA GLU A 43 27.87 -13.53 -5.31
C GLU A 43 28.29 -14.98 -5.55
N GLN A 44 27.95 -15.88 -4.61
CA GLN A 44 28.14 -17.32 -4.75
C GLN A 44 26.95 -18.02 -5.44
N ASN A 45 26.02 -17.27 -6.04
CA ASN A 45 24.82 -17.78 -6.73
C ASN A 45 23.89 -18.66 -5.89
N ILE A 46 23.96 -18.59 -4.55
CA ILE A 46 23.13 -19.41 -3.65
C ILE A 46 21.65 -19.07 -3.86
N LEU A 47 21.31 -17.78 -3.97
CA LEU A 47 19.93 -17.34 -4.20
C LEU A 47 19.34 -17.91 -5.49
N ALA A 48 20.13 -18.00 -6.57
CA ALA A 48 19.68 -18.58 -7.83
C ALA A 48 19.35 -20.07 -7.68
N GLN A 49 20.13 -20.82 -6.88
CA GLN A 49 19.86 -22.22 -6.58
C GLN A 49 18.61 -22.38 -5.72
N VAL A 50 18.40 -21.51 -4.71
CA VAL A 50 17.18 -21.50 -3.88
C VAL A 50 15.93 -21.30 -4.74
N PHE A 51 15.96 -20.35 -5.69
CA PHE A 51 14.88 -20.19 -6.66
C PHE A 51 14.71 -21.41 -7.59
N GLY A 52 15.81 -22.09 -7.94
CA GLY A 52 15.79 -23.36 -8.65
C GLY A 52 15.01 -24.43 -7.88
N ILE A 53 15.25 -24.54 -6.56
CA ILE A 53 14.53 -25.46 -5.66
C ILE A 53 13.05 -25.08 -5.56
N LEU A 54 12.71 -23.79 -5.52
CA LEU A 54 11.31 -23.34 -5.53
C LEU A 54 10.57 -23.67 -6.83
N LYS A 55 11.29 -23.80 -7.96
CA LYS A 55 10.69 -24.07 -9.28
C LYS A 55 10.67 -25.55 -9.66
N ALA A 56 11.73 -26.28 -9.34
CA ALA A 56 11.97 -27.63 -9.86
C ALA A 56 10.82 -28.61 -9.59
N PRO A 57 10.15 -28.61 -8.41
CA PRO A 57 9.03 -29.51 -8.15
C PRO A 57 7.83 -29.29 -9.07
N PHE A 58 7.63 -28.06 -9.55
CA PHE A 58 6.43 -27.65 -10.30
C PHE A 58 6.66 -27.56 -11.82
N LYS A 59 7.89 -27.76 -12.30
CA LYS A 59 8.18 -27.77 -13.74
C LYS A 59 7.73 -29.09 -14.35
N GLU A 60 6.95 -29.01 -15.42
CA GLU A 60 6.70 -30.15 -16.30
C GLU A 60 8.00 -30.53 -17.02
N LYS A 61 8.34 -31.81 -16.99
CA LYS A 61 9.43 -32.35 -17.83
C LYS A 61 8.81 -32.81 -19.15
N ALA A 62 9.56 -32.69 -20.25
CA ALA A 62 9.07 -33.10 -21.56
C ALA A 62 8.70 -34.61 -21.53
N GLY A 63 7.40 -34.92 -21.52
CA GLY A 63 6.86 -36.27 -21.50
C GLY A 63 6.51 -36.87 -20.13
N GLU A 64 6.91 -36.23 -19.02
CA GLU A 64 6.54 -36.60 -17.65
C GLU A 64 5.94 -35.36 -16.98
N GLY A 65 4.67 -35.44 -16.55
CA GLY A 65 3.98 -34.32 -15.89
C GLY A 65 4.77 -33.74 -14.70
N SER A 66 4.35 -32.57 -14.21
CA SER A 66 4.99 -31.93 -13.06
C SER A 66 5.14 -32.90 -11.88
N MET A 67 6.31 -32.93 -11.25
CA MET A 67 6.60 -33.82 -10.12
C MET A 67 5.65 -33.59 -8.93
N LEU A 68 5.19 -32.35 -8.75
CA LEU A 68 4.27 -31.94 -7.71
C LEU A 68 3.35 -30.85 -8.27
N ARG A 69 2.05 -30.89 -7.93
CA ARG A 69 1.16 -29.76 -8.13
C ARG A 69 1.02 -28.95 -6.85
N LEU A 70 0.78 -27.66 -6.97
CA LEU A 70 0.62 -26.79 -5.80
C LEU A 70 -0.54 -27.22 -4.90
N GLU A 71 -1.62 -27.72 -5.50
CA GLU A 71 -2.78 -28.30 -4.80
C GLU A 71 -2.43 -29.50 -3.89
N ASP A 72 -1.39 -30.25 -4.23
CA ASP A 72 -0.97 -31.43 -3.47
C ASP A 72 -0.25 -31.06 -2.16
N LEU A 73 0.24 -29.82 -2.01
CA LEU A 73 0.98 -29.38 -0.81
C LEU A 73 0.13 -29.38 0.47
N GLY A 74 -1.20 -29.46 0.36
CA GLY A 74 -2.10 -29.63 1.50
C GLY A 74 -2.06 -31.04 2.11
N ASP A 75 -1.59 -32.05 1.36
CA ASP A 75 -1.53 -33.44 1.81
C ASP A 75 -0.29 -33.70 2.68
N GLN A 76 -0.50 -34.41 3.79
CA GLN A 76 0.53 -34.77 4.75
C GLN A 76 1.70 -35.56 4.12
N ARG A 77 1.45 -36.28 3.02
CA ARG A 77 2.50 -36.97 2.23
C ARG A 77 3.58 -36.01 1.72
N TYR A 78 3.22 -34.77 1.43
CA TYR A 78 4.13 -33.74 0.91
C TYR A 78 4.59 -32.74 1.98
N ALA A 79 4.31 -32.99 3.26
CA ALA A 79 4.79 -32.16 4.37
C ALA A 79 6.31 -31.87 4.34
N PRO A 80 7.20 -32.82 3.98
CA PRO A 80 8.63 -32.53 3.84
C PRO A 80 8.95 -31.52 2.73
N TYR A 81 8.20 -31.54 1.62
CA TYR A 81 8.33 -30.57 0.52
C TYR A 81 7.81 -29.21 0.96
N LYS A 82 6.64 -29.15 1.61
CA LYS A 82 6.08 -27.91 2.15
C LYS A 82 7.06 -27.23 3.11
N TYR A 83 7.67 -27.99 4.03
CA TYR A 83 8.68 -27.47 4.95
C TYR A 83 9.93 -26.96 4.22
N MET A 84 10.43 -27.71 3.23
CA MET A 84 11.57 -27.26 2.42
C MET A 84 11.29 -25.95 1.66
N LEU A 85 10.09 -25.78 1.11
CA LEU A 85 9.69 -24.55 0.43
C LEU A 85 9.60 -23.37 1.41
N ARG A 86 9.05 -23.59 2.62
CA ARG A 86 9.02 -22.59 3.70
C ARG A 86 10.42 -22.09 4.04
N LEU A 87 11.39 -23.02 4.18
CA LEU A 87 12.79 -22.66 4.44
C LEU A 87 13.39 -21.84 3.28
N CYS A 88 13.10 -22.20 2.03
CA CYS A 88 13.57 -21.44 0.86
C CYS A 88 13.07 -19.99 0.89
N TYR A 89 11.78 -19.77 1.16
CA TYR A 89 11.21 -18.43 1.29
C TYR A 89 11.83 -17.67 2.47
N ARG A 90 12.07 -18.34 3.61
CA ARG A 90 12.73 -17.71 4.75
C ARG A 90 14.16 -17.26 4.45
N VAL A 91 14.95 -18.10 3.77
CA VAL A 91 16.31 -17.74 3.28
C VAL A 91 16.25 -16.52 2.37
N LEU A 92 15.32 -16.49 1.42
CA LEU A 92 15.15 -15.36 0.50
C LEU A 92 14.82 -14.06 1.25
N ARG A 93 13.84 -14.12 2.16
CA ARG A 93 13.43 -12.98 3.00
C ARG A 93 14.61 -12.38 3.77
N HIS A 94 15.35 -13.22 4.49
CA HIS A 94 16.51 -12.76 5.28
C HIS A 94 17.65 -12.23 4.43
N SER A 95 17.86 -12.82 3.25
CA SER A 95 18.90 -12.37 2.32
C SER A 95 18.62 -10.99 1.71
N GLN A 96 17.38 -10.52 1.82
CA GLN A 96 16.91 -9.26 1.25
C GLN A 96 16.68 -8.17 2.30
N GLN A 97 16.57 -8.50 3.59
CA GLN A 97 16.26 -7.53 4.65
C GLN A 97 17.30 -6.38 4.71
N ASP A 98 16.81 -5.14 4.62
CA ASP A 98 17.57 -3.87 4.67
C ASP A 98 18.77 -3.75 3.72
N TYR A 99 18.78 -4.53 2.62
CA TYR A 99 19.91 -4.57 1.70
C TYR A 99 19.51 -4.20 0.27
N ARG A 100 19.50 -2.88 0.01
CA ARG A 100 19.12 -2.27 -1.28
C ARG A 100 19.83 -2.86 -2.50
N LYS A 101 21.07 -3.38 -2.39
CA LYS A 101 21.79 -4.03 -3.51
C LYS A 101 21.31 -5.45 -3.84
N ASN A 102 20.58 -6.12 -2.94
CA ASN A 102 19.88 -7.37 -3.27
C ASN A 102 18.42 -7.12 -3.69
N GLN A 103 17.94 -5.89 -3.50
CA GLN A 103 16.57 -5.45 -3.76
C GLN A 103 16.45 -4.69 -5.09
N VAL A 104 17.42 -3.82 -5.42
CA VAL A 104 17.41 -2.90 -6.57
C VAL A 104 18.71 -3.07 -7.38
N GLY A 105 18.59 -3.18 -8.72
CA GLY A 105 19.72 -2.94 -9.62
C GLY A 105 20.31 -1.53 -9.42
N PRO A 106 21.54 -1.24 -9.89
CA PRO A 106 22.25 -0.01 -9.55
C PRO A 106 21.44 1.25 -9.89
N GLU A 107 21.53 2.27 -9.01
CA GLU A 107 21.24 3.65 -9.39
C GLU A 107 22.40 4.15 -10.26
N PRO A 108 22.14 4.93 -11.33
CA PRO A 108 23.21 5.66 -11.97
C PRO A 108 23.73 6.69 -10.96
N GLU A 109 24.96 6.49 -10.48
CA GLU A 109 25.69 7.55 -9.78
C GLU A 109 25.77 8.74 -10.74
N VAL A 110 25.21 9.88 -10.33
CA VAL A 110 25.44 11.14 -11.02
C VAL A 110 26.90 11.50 -10.74
N LEU A 111 27.78 11.07 -11.63
CA LEU A 111 29.20 11.41 -11.59
C LEU A 111 29.31 12.93 -11.74
N GLY A 112 29.70 13.59 -10.65
CA GLY A 112 30.22 14.95 -10.68
C GLY A 112 31.37 15.00 -11.69
N ALA A 113 31.33 16.00 -12.56
CA ALA A 113 32.28 16.15 -13.65
C ALA A 113 33.73 16.16 -13.13
N GLY A 114 34.51 15.19 -13.61
CA GLY A 114 35.97 15.21 -13.53
C GLY A 114 36.57 14.31 -12.47
N GLN A 115 36.71 13.02 -12.78
CA GLN A 115 37.96 12.26 -12.62
C GLN A 115 37.77 10.86 -13.21
N VAL A 116 38.52 10.59 -14.29
CA VAL A 116 38.69 9.23 -14.82
C VAL A 116 39.71 8.53 -13.94
N GLN A 117 39.29 7.50 -13.20
CA GLN A 117 40.19 6.42 -12.81
C GLN A 117 39.50 5.06 -12.97
N THR A 118 40.17 4.26 -13.78
CA THR A 118 39.95 2.88 -14.19
C THR A 118 40.08 1.91 -13.01
N ALA A 119 38.98 1.39 -12.45
CA ALA A 119 38.99 0.17 -11.62
C ALA A 119 37.59 -0.43 -11.27
N GLU A 120 36.57 -0.42 -12.14
CA GLU A 120 35.28 -1.08 -11.81
C GLU A 120 34.59 -1.86 -12.96
N ALA A 121 35.36 -2.39 -13.93
CA ALA A 121 34.76 -3.10 -15.06
C ALA A 121 34.35 -4.58 -14.80
N GLU A 122 34.84 -5.23 -13.74
CA GLU A 122 34.58 -6.67 -13.52
C GLU A 122 33.52 -7.00 -12.45
N THR A 123 33.16 -6.05 -11.58
CA THR A 123 32.14 -6.26 -10.52
C THR A 123 30.75 -5.73 -10.87
N GLY A 124 30.58 -5.07 -12.01
CA GLY A 124 29.29 -4.56 -12.50
C GLY A 124 28.32 -5.67 -12.93
N LEU A 125 28.84 -6.74 -13.54
CA LEU A 125 28.05 -7.83 -14.13
C LEU A 125 27.28 -8.73 -13.14
N CYS A 126 27.64 -8.71 -11.85
CA CYS A 126 26.98 -9.55 -10.84
C CYS A 126 25.78 -8.84 -10.16
N LYS A 127 25.75 -7.50 -10.18
CA LYS A 127 24.68 -6.69 -9.53
C LYS A 127 23.36 -6.71 -10.31
N ASP A 128 23.41 -6.76 -11.64
CA ASP A 128 22.22 -6.76 -12.50
C ASP A 128 21.43 -8.09 -12.45
N ARG A 129 22.10 -9.20 -12.13
CA ARG A 129 21.50 -10.53 -12.24
C ARG A 129 20.42 -10.82 -11.20
N LEU A 130 20.60 -10.44 -9.93
CA LEU A 130 19.65 -10.83 -8.88
C LEU A 130 18.30 -10.11 -9.01
N TYR A 131 18.32 -8.81 -9.37
CA TYR A 131 17.12 -8.03 -9.64
C TYR A 131 16.32 -8.60 -10.81
N GLU A 132 16.99 -8.87 -11.94
CA GLU A 132 16.35 -9.56 -13.07
C GLU A 132 15.86 -10.96 -12.69
N TYR A 133 16.58 -11.66 -11.80
CA TYR A 133 16.21 -13.01 -11.37
C TYR A 133 14.93 -12.99 -10.52
N ILE A 134 14.82 -12.06 -9.56
CA ILE A 134 13.62 -11.89 -8.74
C ILE A 134 12.45 -11.50 -9.64
N ALA A 135 12.63 -10.52 -10.53
CA ALA A 135 11.59 -10.10 -11.46
C ALA A 135 11.11 -11.24 -12.39
N LYS A 136 12.03 -12.02 -12.97
CA LYS A 136 11.70 -13.20 -13.81
C LYS A 136 11.00 -14.32 -13.02
N ASN A 137 11.20 -14.37 -11.71
CA ASN A 137 10.65 -15.41 -10.84
C ASN A 137 9.42 -14.95 -10.07
N PHE A 138 9.07 -13.67 -10.15
CA PHE A 138 7.99 -13.07 -9.40
C PHE A 138 6.66 -13.78 -9.64
N CYS A 139 6.32 -14.04 -10.91
CA CYS A 139 5.10 -14.78 -11.28
C CYS A 139 5.03 -16.19 -10.67
N VAL A 140 6.18 -16.86 -10.50
CA VAL A 140 6.21 -18.18 -9.85
C VAL A 140 5.96 -18.03 -8.36
N MET A 141 6.60 -17.06 -7.71
CA MET A 141 6.37 -16.78 -6.29
C MET A 141 4.90 -16.43 -6.04
N GLN A 142 4.28 -15.68 -6.95
CA GLN A 142 2.86 -15.34 -6.90
C GLN A 142 1.94 -16.56 -7.03
N SER A 143 2.21 -17.47 -7.96
CA SER A 143 1.43 -18.72 -8.06
C SER A 143 1.52 -19.58 -6.80
N GLN A 144 2.57 -19.38 -6.00
CA GLN A 144 2.85 -20.14 -4.78
C GLN A 144 2.19 -19.54 -3.54
N ILE A 145 1.49 -18.40 -3.65
CA ILE A 145 0.85 -17.76 -2.51
C ILE A 145 -0.39 -18.52 -2.03
N GLY A 146 -0.52 -18.60 -0.70
CA GLY A 146 -1.56 -19.22 0.12
C GLY A 146 -1.66 -20.74 -0.02
N TYR A 147 -0.57 -21.37 -0.46
CA TYR A 147 -0.30 -22.78 -0.19
C TYR A 147 0.44 -22.97 1.15
N ASP A 148 0.45 -21.93 2.00
CA ASP A 148 1.04 -21.96 3.35
C ASP A 148 2.53 -22.33 3.33
N ILE A 149 3.26 -21.74 2.36
CA ILE A 149 4.71 -21.91 2.15
C ILE A 149 5.50 -20.62 2.42
N LEU A 150 4.91 -19.61 3.06
CA LEU A 150 5.53 -18.32 3.43
C LEU A 150 5.97 -17.47 2.22
N ALA A 151 5.32 -17.66 1.08
CA ALA A 151 5.52 -16.82 -0.10
C ALA A 151 5.07 -15.39 0.18
N GLU A 152 3.99 -15.22 0.96
CA GLU A 152 3.37 -13.94 1.33
C GLU A 152 4.37 -12.96 1.95
N ASP A 153 5.05 -13.41 3.01
CA ASP A 153 6.00 -12.58 3.77
C ASP A 153 7.19 -12.13 2.92
N THR A 154 7.68 -13.03 2.07
CA THR A 154 8.83 -12.76 1.20
C THR A 154 8.47 -11.78 0.10
N ILE A 155 7.30 -11.97 -0.51
CA ILE A 155 6.75 -11.10 -1.56
C ILE A 155 6.46 -9.70 -0.98
N THR A 156 5.81 -9.62 0.18
CA THR A 156 5.54 -8.34 0.85
C THR A 156 6.84 -7.58 1.16
N ALA A 157 7.85 -8.27 1.74
CA ALA A 157 9.15 -7.67 2.03
C ALA A 157 9.93 -7.26 0.76
N LEU A 158 9.82 -8.06 -0.31
CA LEU A 158 10.41 -7.73 -1.61
C LEU A 158 9.81 -6.47 -2.20
N LEU A 159 8.54 -6.18 -1.94
CA LEU A 159 7.84 -5.16 -2.67
C LEU A 159 7.78 -3.82 -1.94
N HIS A 160 7.78 -3.84 -0.61
CA HIS A 160 7.70 -2.67 0.27
C HIS A 160 8.78 -1.59 0.00
N ASN A 161 9.85 -1.89 -0.75
CA ASN A 161 10.90 -0.93 -1.09
C ASN A 161 11.43 -1.00 -2.55
N ASN A 162 10.77 -1.73 -3.45
CA ASN A 162 11.29 -1.99 -4.81
C ASN A 162 10.52 -1.30 -5.93
N ARG A 163 10.49 0.04 -5.91
CA ARG A 163 9.88 0.93 -6.92
C ARG A 163 10.00 0.45 -8.38
N LYS A 164 11.21 0.07 -8.83
CA LYS A 164 11.44 -0.34 -10.24
C LYS A 164 10.85 -1.72 -10.57
N LEU A 165 10.77 -2.62 -9.57
CA LEU A 165 10.17 -3.94 -9.74
C LEU A 165 8.66 -3.79 -9.93
N LEU A 166 8.07 -2.84 -9.20
CA LEU A 166 6.66 -2.48 -9.28
C LEU A 166 6.31 -1.81 -10.62
N GLU A 167 7.07 -0.80 -11.03
CA GLU A 167 6.76 -0.01 -12.24
C GLU A 167 6.83 -0.83 -13.55
N LYS A 168 7.65 -1.89 -13.63
CA LYS A 168 7.82 -2.68 -14.88
C LYS A 168 7.03 -3.99 -14.94
N HIS A 169 6.56 -4.52 -13.81
CA HIS A 169 6.00 -5.88 -13.75
C HIS A 169 4.60 -5.97 -13.15
N ILE A 170 3.99 -4.86 -12.74
CA ILE A 170 2.58 -4.88 -12.32
C ILE A 170 1.69 -4.80 -13.56
N THR A 171 0.95 -5.87 -13.80
CA THR A 171 -0.13 -5.93 -14.78
C THR A 171 -1.45 -6.29 -14.08
N ALA A 172 -2.54 -6.30 -14.84
CA ALA A 172 -3.87 -6.67 -14.35
C ALA A 172 -3.89 -8.03 -13.65
N LYS A 173 -3.12 -9.00 -14.17
CA LYS A 173 -3.06 -10.35 -13.65
C LYS A 173 -2.46 -10.40 -12.24
N GLU A 174 -1.46 -9.57 -11.96
CA GLU A 174 -0.86 -9.49 -10.64
C GLU A 174 -1.85 -8.91 -9.63
N ILE A 175 -2.56 -7.83 -9.98
CA ILE A 175 -3.57 -7.23 -9.10
C ILE A 175 -4.72 -8.21 -8.84
N GLU A 176 -5.20 -8.92 -9.86
CA GLU A 176 -6.22 -9.97 -9.72
C GLU A 176 -5.80 -11.08 -8.75
N THR A 177 -4.52 -11.48 -8.82
CA THR A 177 -3.94 -12.47 -7.90
C THR A 177 -3.94 -11.92 -6.47
N PHE A 178 -3.51 -10.67 -6.26
CA PHE A 178 -3.55 -10.04 -4.93
C PHE A 178 -4.96 -9.94 -4.35
N VAL A 179 -5.95 -9.58 -5.18
CA VAL A 179 -7.36 -9.54 -4.76
C VAL A 179 -7.87 -10.94 -4.37
N SER A 180 -7.52 -11.97 -5.15
CA SER A 180 -7.89 -13.36 -4.83
C SER A 180 -7.26 -13.84 -3.53
N LEU A 181 -6.04 -13.40 -3.24
CA LEU A 181 -5.34 -13.72 -1.99
C LEU A 181 -5.92 -12.99 -0.79
N LEU A 182 -6.25 -11.71 -0.96
CA LEU A 182 -6.94 -10.92 0.05
C LEU A 182 -8.30 -11.57 0.41
N ARG A 183 -9.02 -12.07 -0.59
CA ARG A 183 -10.27 -12.83 -0.38
C ARG A 183 -10.08 -14.11 0.44
N ARG A 184 -8.98 -14.85 0.20
CA ARG A 184 -8.74 -16.13 0.89
C ARG A 184 -8.17 -15.96 2.30
N ASN A 185 -7.18 -15.08 2.47
CA ASN A 185 -6.42 -14.97 3.71
C ASN A 185 -6.85 -13.81 4.60
N ARG A 186 -7.55 -12.79 4.04
CA ARG A 186 -7.99 -11.58 4.76
C ARG A 186 -6.87 -10.85 5.51
N GLU A 187 -5.61 -11.06 5.12
CA GLU A 187 -4.48 -10.50 5.84
C GLU A 187 -4.32 -8.99 5.49
N PRO A 188 -4.35 -8.08 6.48
CA PRO A 188 -4.32 -6.64 6.22
C PRO A 188 -3.07 -6.13 5.49
N ARG A 189 -1.96 -6.89 5.57
CA ARG A 189 -0.67 -6.53 4.94
C ARG A 189 -0.76 -6.47 3.42
N PHE A 190 -1.68 -7.21 2.80
CA PHE A 190 -1.89 -7.13 1.35
C PHE A 190 -2.53 -5.80 0.93
N LEU A 191 -3.38 -5.21 1.77
CA LEU A 191 -3.93 -3.87 1.53
C LEU A 191 -2.85 -2.80 1.63
N ASP A 192 -1.94 -2.93 2.60
CA ASP A 192 -0.78 -2.05 2.74
C ASP A 192 0.13 -2.11 1.52
N TYR A 193 0.38 -3.33 1.04
CA TYR A 193 1.13 -3.54 -0.18
C TYR A 193 0.46 -2.89 -1.40
N LEU A 194 -0.85 -3.09 -1.61
CA LEU A 194 -1.58 -2.40 -2.67
C LEU A 194 -1.51 -0.87 -2.52
N SER A 195 -1.48 -0.36 -1.29
CA SER A 195 -1.31 1.07 -0.99
C SER A 195 0.07 1.57 -1.43
N ASP A 196 1.13 0.80 -1.15
CA ASP A 196 2.50 1.10 -1.58
C ASP A 196 2.64 1.05 -3.12
N LEU A 197 1.83 0.25 -3.81
CA LEU A 197 1.81 0.22 -5.27
C LEU A 197 1.26 1.50 -5.91
N CYS A 198 0.36 2.20 -5.22
CA CYS A 198 -0.22 3.43 -5.73
C CYS A 198 0.78 4.60 -5.74
N VAL A 199 1.86 4.54 -4.95
CA VAL A 199 2.75 5.68 -4.69
C VAL A 199 4.22 5.32 -4.76
N SER A 200 5.03 6.27 -5.21
CA SER A 200 6.43 6.05 -5.49
C SER A 200 7.25 7.31 -5.21
N ASN A 201 8.17 7.28 -4.26
CA ASN A 201 8.83 8.50 -3.70
C ASN A 201 7.83 9.63 -3.36
N SER A 202 6.69 9.27 -2.77
CA SER A 202 5.59 10.21 -2.46
C SER A 202 4.89 10.84 -3.68
N THR A 203 5.16 10.37 -4.90
CA THR A 203 4.43 10.73 -6.13
C THR A 203 3.47 9.62 -6.52
N ALA A 204 2.24 9.92 -6.93
CA ALA A 204 1.30 8.90 -7.38
C ALA A 204 1.76 8.22 -8.68
N ILE A 205 1.41 6.95 -8.87
CA ILE A 205 1.54 6.23 -10.14
C ILE A 205 0.14 6.05 -10.76
N PRO A 206 -0.29 6.91 -11.70
CA PRO A 206 -1.67 6.93 -12.20
C PRO A 206 -2.13 5.59 -12.81
N ILE A 207 -1.26 4.92 -13.58
CA ILE A 207 -1.58 3.65 -14.25
C ILE A 207 -1.86 2.55 -13.22
N THR A 208 -1.03 2.45 -12.19
CA THR A 208 -1.18 1.45 -11.12
C THR A 208 -2.39 1.76 -10.25
N GLN A 209 -2.62 3.04 -9.92
CA GLN A 209 -3.83 3.47 -9.22
C GLN A 209 -5.08 3.08 -10.00
N GLU A 210 -5.16 3.42 -11.29
CA GLU A 210 -6.32 3.10 -12.14
C GLU A 210 -6.61 1.59 -12.13
N LEU A 211 -5.56 0.77 -12.26
CA LEU A 211 -5.67 -0.68 -12.25
C LEU A 211 -6.22 -1.18 -10.91
N ILE A 212 -5.61 -0.76 -9.80
CA ILE A 212 -6.04 -1.16 -8.45
C ILE A 212 -7.48 -0.72 -8.20
N CYS A 213 -7.87 0.49 -8.63
CA CYS A 213 -9.24 0.98 -8.49
C CYS A 213 -10.24 0.12 -9.24
N LYS A 214 -9.96 -0.23 -10.50
CA LYS A 214 -10.83 -1.10 -11.30
C LYS A 214 -11.05 -2.48 -10.67
N PHE A 215 -10.02 -3.04 -10.05
CA PHE A 215 -10.13 -4.35 -9.40
C PHE A 215 -10.76 -4.27 -8.01
N MET A 216 -10.28 -3.39 -7.13
CA MET A 216 -10.74 -3.30 -5.74
C MET A 216 -12.18 -2.81 -5.62
N LEU A 217 -12.58 -1.84 -6.45
CA LEU A 217 -13.92 -1.25 -6.42
C LEU A 217 -14.90 -1.94 -7.37
N SER A 218 -14.49 -3.05 -8.01
CA SER A 218 -15.38 -3.88 -8.81
C SER A 218 -16.48 -4.48 -7.94
N PRO A 219 -17.76 -4.47 -8.35
CA PRO A 219 -18.84 -5.08 -7.59
C PRO A 219 -18.62 -6.56 -7.27
N GLY A 220 -17.92 -7.29 -8.14
CA GLY A 220 -17.57 -8.70 -7.91
C GLY A 220 -16.55 -8.92 -6.79
N ASN A 221 -15.90 -7.85 -6.32
CA ASN A 221 -14.96 -7.85 -5.20
C ASN A 221 -15.47 -7.03 -4.01
N ALA A 222 -16.76 -6.70 -3.95
CA ALA A 222 -17.30 -5.98 -2.79
C ALA A 222 -17.20 -6.78 -1.48
N ASP A 223 -17.12 -8.11 -1.55
CA ASP A 223 -17.04 -9.03 -0.41
C ASP A 223 -15.75 -8.91 0.40
N ILE A 224 -14.66 -8.42 -0.21
CA ILE A 224 -13.38 -8.20 0.47
C ILE A 224 -13.29 -6.85 1.17
N LEU A 225 -14.23 -5.93 0.91
CA LEU A 225 -14.24 -4.60 1.49
C LEU A 225 -15.22 -4.52 2.67
N ILE A 226 -14.84 -3.75 3.68
CA ILE A 226 -15.74 -3.37 4.78
C ILE A 226 -16.56 -2.17 4.32
N GLN A 227 -17.87 -2.32 4.29
CA GLN A 227 -18.81 -1.25 3.98
C GLN A 227 -19.03 -0.37 5.21
N THR A 228 -19.02 0.95 5.01
CA THR A 228 -19.26 1.93 6.07
C THR A 228 -20.56 2.66 5.78
N LYS A 229 -21.46 2.75 6.75
CA LYS A 229 -22.72 3.49 6.62
C LYS A 229 -23.01 4.31 7.86
N LEU A 230 -23.72 5.41 7.66
CA LEU A 230 -24.35 6.16 8.72
C LEU A 230 -25.77 5.64 8.90
N VAL A 231 -26.13 5.26 10.13
CA VAL A 231 -27.43 4.65 10.45
C VAL A 231 -28.10 5.48 11.55
N SER A 232 -29.30 5.99 11.27
CA SER A 232 -30.14 6.66 12.27
C SER A 232 -30.85 5.64 13.13
N MET A 233 -30.85 5.86 14.45
CA MET A 233 -31.51 5.00 15.44
C MET A 233 -32.98 5.38 15.69
N GLN A 234 -33.67 6.01 14.72
CA GLN A 234 -35.10 6.30 14.88
C GLN A 234 -35.90 5.00 15.02
N VAL A 235 -36.31 4.72 16.25
CA VAL A 235 -37.32 3.71 16.57
C VAL A 235 -38.58 4.11 15.81
N GLU A 236 -39.07 3.26 14.90
CA GLU A 236 -40.41 3.41 14.32
C GLU A 236 -41.46 3.26 15.43
N ASN A 237 -41.69 4.31 16.21
CA ASN A 237 -42.86 4.45 17.07
C ASN A 237 -43.86 5.33 16.33
N PRO A 238 -44.97 4.79 15.79
CA PRO A 238 -45.93 5.55 14.98
C PRO A 238 -46.77 6.57 15.77
N MET A 239 -46.40 6.88 17.01
CA MET A 239 -47.26 7.59 17.95
C MET A 239 -46.43 8.44 18.93
N GLU A 240 -45.76 9.48 18.43
CA GLU A 240 -45.52 10.73 19.16
C GLU A 240 -44.83 11.73 18.22
N SER A 241 -45.64 12.46 17.45
CA SER A 241 -45.15 13.62 16.70
C SER A 241 -44.98 14.79 17.67
N SER A 242 -43.84 14.91 18.32
CA SER A 242 -43.45 16.12 19.04
C SER A 242 -41.93 16.15 19.25
N ILE A 243 -41.33 17.26 18.80
CA ILE A 243 -40.03 17.85 19.19
C ILE A 243 -38.89 17.72 18.15
N LEU A 244 -38.52 18.89 17.60
CA LEU A 244 -37.25 19.39 17.02
C LEU A 244 -36.39 18.49 16.07
N PRO A 245 -36.00 18.97 14.87
CA PRO A 245 -35.13 18.21 13.95
C PRO A 245 -33.62 18.37 14.20
N ASP A 246 -33.15 18.55 15.44
CA ASP A 246 -31.76 18.99 15.72
C ASP A 246 -30.85 17.98 16.45
N ASP A 247 -31.28 16.73 16.67
CA ASP A 247 -30.43 15.71 17.26
C ASP A 247 -29.55 15.02 16.20
N ILE A 248 -28.45 15.70 15.83
CA ILE A 248 -27.32 15.13 15.05
C ILE A 248 -26.68 13.92 15.79
N ASP A 249 -26.98 13.74 17.08
CA ASP A 249 -26.42 12.72 17.97
C ASP A 249 -27.05 11.31 17.82
N ASP A 250 -28.18 11.17 17.10
CA ASP A 250 -28.91 9.89 16.97
C ASP A 250 -28.41 8.98 15.82
N GLU A 251 -27.41 9.43 15.09
CA GLU A 251 -26.87 8.73 13.92
C GLU A 251 -25.47 8.16 14.22
N GLU A 252 -25.36 6.83 14.14
CA GLU A 252 -24.14 6.10 14.46
C GLU A 252 -23.48 5.52 13.19
N VAL A 253 -22.15 5.45 13.20
CA VAL A 253 -21.38 4.85 12.10
C VAL A 253 -21.26 3.35 12.30
N TRP A 254 -21.74 2.59 11.31
CA TRP A 254 -21.74 1.13 11.29
C TRP A 254 -20.79 0.58 10.23
N LEU A 255 -20.06 -0.48 10.60
CA LEU A 255 -19.22 -1.26 9.71
C LEU A 255 -19.91 -2.58 9.40
N TYR A 256 -19.97 -2.95 8.13
CA TYR A 256 -20.49 -4.22 7.65
C TYR A 256 -19.42 -4.96 6.86
N TRP A 257 -19.21 -6.23 7.18
CA TRP A 257 -18.21 -7.06 6.51
C TRP A 257 -18.69 -8.50 6.42
N ILE A 258 -18.11 -9.25 5.50
CA ILE A 258 -18.32 -10.70 5.40
C ILE A 258 -17.11 -11.37 6.03
N ASP A 259 -17.23 -12.40 6.86
CA ASP A 259 -16.05 -13.10 7.41
C ASP A 259 -15.50 -14.20 6.45
N SER A 260 -14.52 -14.97 6.92
CA SER A 260 -13.93 -16.09 6.17
C SER A 260 -14.92 -17.24 5.93
N ASN A 261 -15.96 -17.36 6.76
CA ASN A 261 -17.02 -18.36 6.64
C ASN A 261 -18.16 -17.91 5.71
N LYS A 262 -18.02 -16.73 5.09
CA LYS A 262 -19.04 -16.06 4.26
C LYS A 262 -20.27 -15.60 5.04
N GLU A 263 -20.13 -15.39 6.35
CA GLU A 263 -21.21 -14.85 7.18
C GLU A 263 -21.14 -13.32 7.20
N PRO A 264 -22.27 -12.62 7.01
CA PRO A 264 -22.33 -11.18 7.11
C PRO A 264 -22.36 -10.75 8.59
N HIS A 265 -21.53 -9.77 8.92
CA HIS A 265 -21.42 -9.15 10.23
C HIS A 265 -21.65 -7.65 10.12
N GLY A 266 -22.19 -7.06 11.18
CA GLY A 266 -22.42 -5.63 11.28
C GLY A 266 -22.24 -5.16 12.72
N LYS A 267 -21.41 -4.14 12.93
CA LYS A 267 -21.16 -3.59 14.27
C LYS A 267 -20.85 -2.10 14.21
N ALA A 268 -21.34 -1.36 15.20
CA ALA A 268 -21.00 0.05 15.37
C ALA A 268 -19.49 0.23 15.57
N ILE A 269 -18.91 1.25 14.93
CA ILE A 269 -17.46 1.50 14.98
C ILE A 269 -16.98 1.81 16.41
N ARG A 270 -17.83 2.45 17.23
CA ARG A 270 -17.58 2.74 18.64
C ARG A 270 -17.46 1.46 19.47
N HIS A 271 -18.43 0.55 19.32
CA HIS A 271 -18.41 -0.74 20.01
C HIS A 271 -17.21 -1.60 19.59
N LEU A 272 -16.89 -1.63 18.29
CA LEU A 272 -15.66 -2.29 17.80
C LEU A 272 -14.40 -1.72 18.47
N ALA A 273 -14.28 -0.39 18.54
CA ALA A 273 -13.14 0.27 19.16
C ALA A 273 -13.01 -0.04 20.65
N GLN A 274 -14.13 -0.04 21.37
CA GLN A 274 -14.17 -0.34 22.79
C GLN A 274 -13.77 -1.80 23.07
N GLU A 275 -14.36 -2.76 22.38
CA GLU A 275 -14.06 -4.18 22.60
C GLU A 275 -12.63 -4.56 22.16
N ALA A 276 -12.13 -3.94 21.09
CA ALA A 276 -10.72 -4.09 20.71
C ALA A 276 -9.77 -3.55 21.81
N LYS A 277 -10.14 -2.46 22.48
CA LYS A 277 -9.40 -1.90 23.62
C LYS A 277 -9.47 -2.79 24.87
N GLU A 278 -10.59 -3.47 25.07
CA GLU A 278 -10.81 -4.45 26.15
C GLU A 278 -10.08 -5.79 25.89
N GLY A 279 -9.54 -6.00 24.69
CA GLY A 279 -8.66 -7.12 24.34
C GLY A 279 -9.31 -8.17 23.44
N THR A 280 -10.48 -7.90 22.87
CA THR A 280 -11.14 -8.77 21.89
C THR A 280 -10.32 -8.83 20.60
N LYS A 281 -9.59 -9.93 20.38
CA LYS A 281 -8.69 -10.09 19.23
C LYS A 281 -9.41 -9.98 17.88
N ALA A 282 -10.61 -10.57 17.75
CA ALA A 282 -11.36 -10.54 16.50
C ALA A 282 -11.73 -9.11 16.08
N ASP A 283 -12.17 -8.27 17.02
CA ASP A 283 -12.49 -6.87 16.74
C ASP A 283 -11.26 -6.03 16.42
N LEU A 284 -10.14 -6.30 17.12
CA LEU A 284 -8.85 -5.68 16.80
C LEU A 284 -8.39 -6.02 15.38
N GLU A 285 -8.59 -7.26 14.93
CA GLU A 285 -8.28 -7.70 13.56
C GLU A 285 -9.16 -6.98 12.53
N VAL A 286 -10.47 -6.87 12.78
CA VAL A 286 -11.42 -6.14 11.92
C VAL A 286 -11.05 -4.65 11.82
N LEU A 287 -10.77 -3.98 12.94
CA LEU A 287 -10.35 -2.58 12.95
C LEU A 287 -9.00 -2.38 12.26
N THR A 288 -8.07 -3.31 12.46
CA THR A 288 -6.77 -3.28 11.79
C THR A 288 -6.99 -3.37 10.27
N TYR A 289 -7.78 -4.33 9.81
CA TYR A 289 -8.13 -4.48 8.40
C TYR A 289 -8.77 -3.21 7.84
N TYR A 290 -9.76 -2.64 8.55
CA TYR A 290 -10.44 -1.41 8.16
C TYR A 290 -9.48 -0.22 8.05
N ARG A 291 -8.54 -0.07 8.99
CA ARG A 291 -7.51 0.97 8.94
C ARG A 291 -6.65 0.86 7.68
N TYR A 292 -6.22 -0.35 7.31
CA TYR A 292 -5.44 -0.57 6.09
C TYR A 292 -6.30 -0.32 4.82
N GLN A 293 -7.59 -0.65 4.84
CA GLN A 293 -8.51 -0.32 3.75
C GLN A 293 -8.63 1.19 3.54
N LEU A 294 -8.80 1.97 4.63
CA LEU A 294 -8.84 3.43 4.55
C LEU A 294 -7.53 4.01 4.03
N ASN A 295 -6.38 3.43 4.42
CA ASN A 295 -5.07 3.85 3.90
C ASN A 295 -4.97 3.60 2.38
N LEU A 296 -5.40 2.43 1.93
CA LEU A 296 -5.46 2.10 0.50
C LEU A 296 -6.38 3.07 -0.25
N PHE A 297 -7.59 3.33 0.25
CA PHE A 297 -8.50 4.30 -0.35
C PHE A 297 -7.87 5.69 -0.46
N ALA A 298 -7.20 6.16 0.58
CA ALA A 298 -6.52 7.46 0.58
C ALA A 298 -5.43 7.54 -0.50
N ARG A 299 -4.66 6.45 -0.69
CA ARG A 299 -3.61 6.35 -1.71
C ARG A 299 -4.17 6.17 -3.12
N MET A 300 -5.30 5.50 -3.26
CA MET A 300 -6.03 5.38 -4.53
C MET A 300 -6.61 6.72 -4.99
N CYS A 301 -6.99 7.61 -4.08
CA CYS A 301 -7.51 8.95 -4.40
C CYS A 301 -6.42 10.00 -4.64
N LEU A 302 -5.16 9.73 -4.30
CA LEU A 302 -4.05 10.69 -4.42
C LEU A 302 -3.89 11.23 -5.85
N ASP A 303 -3.53 12.52 -5.98
CA ASP A 303 -3.32 13.23 -7.23
C ASP A 303 -4.56 13.18 -8.16
N ARG A 304 -5.75 13.36 -7.57
CA ARG A 304 -7.05 13.53 -8.26
C ARG A 304 -7.46 12.34 -9.12
N GLN A 305 -7.27 11.12 -8.63
CA GLN A 305 -7.74 9.92 -9.31
C GLN A 305 -9.28 9.80 -9.18
N TYR A 306 -10.01 10.45 -10.09
CA TYR A 306 -11.47 10.57 -10.05
C TYR A 306 -12.21 9.24 -10.13
N LEU A 307 -11.61 8.19 -10.71
CA LEU A 307 -12.25 6.88 -10.74
C LEU A 307 -12.49 6.34 -9.32
N ALA A 308 -11.49 6.50 -8.43
CA ALA A 308 -11.64 6.18 -7.02
C ALA A 308 -12.52 7.18 -6.28
N ILE A 309 -12.25 8.48 -6.44
CA ILE A 309 -12.95 9.54 -5.71
C ILE A 309 -14.46 9.45 -5.93
N ASN A 310 -14.92 9.32 -7.18
CA ASN A 310 -16.34 9.28 -7.51
C ASN A 310 -17.06 8.05 -6.95
N GLN A 311 -16.36 6.94 -6.73
CA GLN A 311 -16.95 5.72 -6.17
C GLN A 311 -16.89 5.72 -4.65
N ILE A 312 -15.75 6.06 -4.06
CA ILE A 312 -15.53 6.00 -2.60
C ILE A 312 -16.32 7.12 -1.89
N SER A 313 -16.42 8.31 -2.48
CA SER A 313 -17.17 9.45 -1.89
C SER A 313 -18.67 9.17 -1.71
N THR A 314 -19.23 8.23 -2.47
CA THR A 314 -20.64 7.81 -2.31
C THR A 314 -20.88 7.06 -1.01
N GLN A 315 -19.86 6.41 -0.46
CA GLN A 315 -19.93 5.63 0.77
C GLN A 315 -19.37 6.39 1.98
N LEU A 316 -18.36 7.24 1.75
CA LEU A 316 -17.64 7.98 2.79
C LEU A 316 -17.84 9.49 2.60
N SER A 317 -19.01 9.97 3.01
CA SER A 317 -19.36 11.39 2.98
C SER A 317 -18.48 12.22 3.92
N VAL A 318 -18.41 13.53 3.68
CA VAL A 318 -17.67 14.47 4.54
C VAL A 318 -18.18 14.41 5.98
N ASP A 319 -19.50 14.38 6.17
CA ASP A 319 -20.13 14.33 7.48
C ASP A 319 -19.75 13.05 8.26
N LEU A 320 -19.83 11.89 7.61
CA LEU A 320 -19.43 10.60 8.21
C LEU A 320 -17.96 10.64 8.66
N ILE A 321 -17.07 11.13 7.78
CA ILE A 321 -15.64 11.22 8.08
C ILE A 321 -15.40 12.17 9.26
N LEU A 322 -16.06 13.33 9.29
CA LEU A 322 -15.91 14.31 10.39
C LEU A 322 -16.36 13.73 11.73
N ARG A 323 -17.44 12.94 11.77
CA ARG A 323 -17.87 12.25 12.98
C ARG A 323 -16.83 11.26 13.48
N CYS A 324 -16.27 10.42 12.59
CA CYS A 324 -15.19 9.50 12.96
C CYS A 324 -13.92 10.23 13.41
N VAL A 325 -13.57 11.35 12.79
CA VAL A 325 -12.39 12.15 13.20
C VAL A 325 -12.60 12.84 14.55
N SER A 326 -13.82 13.25 14.86
CA SER A 326 -14.16 13.95 16.10
C SER A 326 -14.38 13.01 17.30
N ASP A 327 -14.66 11.73 17.04
CA ASP A 327 -14.93 10.74 18.07
C ASP A 327 -13.66 10.31 18.83
N GLU A 328 -13.56 10.72 20.09
CA GLU A 328 -12.42 10.40 20.96
C GLU A 328 -12.39 8.94 21.45
N SER A 329 -13.49 8.19 21.28
CA SER A 329 -13.52 6.77 21.59
C SER A 329 -12.74 5.94 20.57
N LEU A 330 -12.52 6.47 19.36
CA LEU A 330 -11.80 5.79 18.29
C LEU A 330 -10.28 5.92 18.46
N PRO A 331 -9.51 4.87 18.10
CA PRO A 331 -8.05 4.90 18.10
C PRO A 331 -7.47 6.07 17.27
N PHE A 332 -6.41 6.70 17.77
CA PHE A 332 -5.76 7.85 17.11
C PHE A 332 -5.28 7.54 15.69
N ASP A 333 -4.76 6.33 15.47
CA ASP A 333 -4.27 5.87 14.17
C ASP A 333 -5.40 5.68 13.15
N LEU A 334 -6.57 5.21 13.59
CA LEU A 334 -7.78 5.12 12.78
C LEU A 334 -8.30 6.52 12.40
N ARG A 335 -8.37 7.44 13.37
CA ARG A 335 -8.73 8.86 13.13
C ARG A 335 -7.78 9.51 12.12
N ALA A 336 -6.48 9.25 12.24
CA ALA A 336 -5.49 9.72 11.27
C ALA A 336 -5.72 9.16 9.86
N SER A 337 -6.18 7.93 9.72
CA SER A 337 -6.54 7.33 8.42
C SER A 337 -7.74 8.02 7.79
N PHE A 338 -8.77 8.34 8.56
CA PHE A 338 -9.90 9.16 8.10
C PHE A 338 -9.47 10.57 7.66
N CYS A 339 -8.59 11.25 8.42
CA CYS A 339 -8.05 12.55 8.02
C CYS A 339 -7.30 12.50 6.69
N ARG A 340 -6.43 11.49 6.52
CA ARG A 340 -5.67 11.27 5.27
C ARG A 340 -6.61 11.03 4.09
N LEU A 341 -7.67 10.25 4.30
CA LEU A 341 -8.68 10.01 3.30
C LEU A 341 -9.45 11.28 2.92
N MET A 342 -9.86 12.09 3.91
CA MET A 342 -10.54 13.37 3.68
C MET A 342 -9.70 14.33 2.84
N LEU A 343 -8.40 14.41 3.12
CA LEU A 343 -7.46 15.25 2.38
C LEU A 343 -7.40 14.87 0.88
N HIS A 344 -7.29 13.58 0.57
CA HIS A 344 -7.10 13.14 -0.82
C HIS A 344 -8.41 12.99 -1.60
N MET A 345 -9.55 12.79 -0.92
CA MET A 345 -10.84 12.60 -1.59
C MET A 345 -11.64 13.89 -1.73
N HIS A 346 -11.69 14.71 -0.67
CA HIS A 346 -12.59 15.86 -0.59
C HIS A 346 -11.87 17.20 -0.72
N VAL A 347 -10.59 17.29 -0.28
CA VAL A 347 -9.81 18.53 -0.37
C VAL A 347 -9.05 18.66 -1.70
N ASP A 348 -8.45 17.57 -2.20
CA ASP A 348 -7.76 17.54 -3.50
C ASP A 348 -8.73 17.21 -4.66
N ARG A 349 -9.75 18.05 -4.85
CA ARG A 349 -10.78 17.93 -5.89
C ARG A 349 -10.88 19.19 -6.74
N ASP A 350 -11.26 19.06 -8.01
CA ASP A 350 -11.52 20.17 -8.94
C ASP A 350 -12.97 20.14 -9.47
N PRO A 351 -13.76 21.23 -9.37
CA PRO A 351 -13.44 22.47 -8.66
C PRO A 351 -13.30 22.21 -7.15
N GLN A 352 -12.39 22.93 -6.49
CA GLN A 352 -12.22 22.82 -5.04
C GLN A 352 -13.53 23.21 -4.35
N GLU A 353 -14.28 22.22 -3.85
CA GLU A 353 -15.40 22.49 -2.93
C GLU A 353 -14.86 23.29 -1.74
N SER A 354 -15.60 24.30 -1.28
CA SER A 354 -15.09 25.40 -0.44
C SER A 354 -14.21 24.92 0.71
N VAL A 355 -12.90 24.91 0.49
CA VAL A 355 -11.85 24.38 1.40
C VAL A 355 -11.81 25.17 2.71
N VAL A 356 -12.45 26.34 2.76
CA VAL A 356 -12.47 27.26 3.90
C VAL A 356 -13.14 26.63 5.13
N HIS A 357 -14.25 25.90 4.96
CA HIS A 357 -14.95 25.28 6.10
C HIS A 357 -14.18 24.04 6.61
N LEU A 358 -13.62 23.24 5.69
CA LEU A 358 -12.83 22.05 6.02
C LEU A 358 -11.46 22.40 6.65
N ALA A 359 -10.76 23.41 6.13
CA ALA A 359 -9.49 23.88 6.68
C ALA A 359 -9.66 24.47 8.09
N ARG A 360 -10.78 25.17 8.36
CA ARG A 360 -11.11 25.67 9.70
C ARG A 360 -11.32 24.52 10.68
N ASN A 361 -12.04 23.47 10.30
CA ASN A 361 -12.23 22.27 11.12
C ASN A 361 -10.90 21.53 11.35
N LEU A 362 -10.10 21.33 10.31
CA LEU A 362 -8.79 20.67 10.41
C LEU A 362 -7.76 21.44 11.25
N ILE A 363 -7.81 22.78 11.26
CA ILE A 363 -6.97 23.63 12.13
C ILE A 363 -7.47 23.61 13.57
N TYR A 364 -8.79 23.66 13.79
CA TYR A 364 -9.41 23.67 15.12
C TYR A 364 -9.05 22.43 15.94
N PHE A 365 -8.90 21.25 15.31
CA PHE A 365 -8.56 20.01 16.01
C PHE A 365 -7.05 19.73 16.18
N GLY A 366 -6.16 20.64 15.76
CA GLY A 366 -4.74 20.61 16.15
C GLY A 366 -3.86 19.50 15.52
N PHE A 367 -4.27 18.93 14.38
CA PHE A 367 -3.64 17.71 13.81
C PHE A 367 -2.49 17.95 12.82
N TYR A 368 -2.01 19.18 12.63
CA TYR A 368 -0.89 19.45 11.72
C TYR A 368 0.43 19.58 12.46
N SER A 369 1.46 18.88 11.99
CA SER A 369 2.84 19.28 12.28
C SER A 369 3.12 20.65 11.67
N PHE A 370 4.06 21.42 12.23
CA PHE A 370 4.40 22.76 11.72
C PHE A 370 4.72 22.78 10.21
N SER A 371 5.33 21.70 9.70
CA SER A 371 5.64 21.51 8.27
C SER A 371 4.38 21.37 7.40
N GLU A 372 3.38 20.64 7.88
CA GLU A 372 2.11 20.45 7.17
C GLU A 372 1.22 21.68 7.25
N LEU A 373 1.27 22.40 8.37
CA LEU A 373 0.63 23.70 8.54
C LEU A 373 1.23 24.73 7.58
N LEU A 374 2.56 24.72 7.40
CA LEU A 374 3.28 25.55 6.43
C LEU A 374 2.92 25.20 4.97
N ARG A 375 2.72 23.92 4.65
CA ARG A 375 2.28 23.50 3.32
C ARG A 375 0.84 23.94 3.07
N LEU A 376 -0.06 23.76 4.05
CA LEU A 376 -1.44 24.22 3.99
C LEU A 376 -1.53 25.74 3.83
N THR A 377 -0.76 26.50 4.63
CA THR A 377 -0.71 27.97 4.52
C THR A 377 -0.08 28.44 3.21
N ARG A 378 0.94 27.76 2.67
CA ARG A 378 1.48 28.09 1.34
C ARG A 378 0.47 27.84 0.22
N THR A 379 -0.28 26.74 0.29
CA THR A 379 -1.36 26.47 -0.67
C THR A 379 -2.48 27.49 -0.54
N LEU A 380 -2.88 27.85 0.69
CA LEU A 380 -3.90 28.89 0.96
C LEU A 380 -3.44 30.30 0.55
N LEU A 381 -2.16 30.65 0.73
CA LEU A 381 -1.58 31.92 0.30
C LEU A 381 -1.47 32.00 -1.22
N ALA A 382 -1.09 30.91 -1.90
CA ALA A 382 -1.11 30.85 -3.35
C ALA A 382 -2.55 31.03 -3.91
N ILE A 383 -3.56 30.53 -3.19
CA ILE A 383 -4.98 30.76 -3.51
C ILE A 383 -5.37 32.23 -3.27
N LEU A 384 -4.94 32.85 -2.17
CA LEU A 384 -5.20 34.26 -1.88
C LEU A 384 -4.52 35.20 -2.88
N ASP A 385 -3.31 34.90 -3.34
CA ASP A 385 -2.60 35.68 -4.37
C ASP A 385 -3.29 35.56 -5.74
N ILE A 386 -3.91 34.42 -6.05
CA ILE A 386 -4.72 34.24 -7.27
C ILE A 386 -6.05 35.00 -7.19
N VAL A 387 -6.66 35.10 -6.01
CA VAL A 387 -7.94 35.79 -5.80
C VAL A 387 -7.75 37.31 -5.57
N GLN A 388 -6.58 37.75 -5.09
CA GLN A 388 -6.25 39.17 -4.88
C GLN A 388 -5.63 39.86 -6.10
N ALA A 389 -5.46 39.17 -7.23
CA ALA A 389 -5.25 39.88 -8.49
C ALA A 389 -6.57 40.58 -8.87
N PRO A 390 -6.66 41.92 -8.82
CA PRO A 390 -7.88 42.60 -9.23
C PRO A 390 -8.02 42.40 -10.74
N VAL A 391 -9.16 41.86 -11.16
CA VAL A 391 -9.63 41.76 -12.55
C VAL A 391 -9.77 43.15 -13.24
N SER A 392 -9.26 44.22 -12.63
CA SER A 392 -9.29 45.58 -13.17
C SER A 392 -8.03 46.01 -13.95
N SER A 393 -6.94 45.24 -14.01
CA SER A 393 -5.71 45.71 -14.69
C SER A 393 -5.44 45.11 -16.08
N TYR A 394 -6.17 44.06 -16.49
CA TYR A 394 -6.02 43.45 -17.81
C TYR A 394 -6.94 44.09 -18.89
N PHE A 395 -8.12 44.59 -18.51
CA PHE A 395 -9.02 45.25 -19.47
C PHE A 395 -8.67 46.73 -19.75
N GLU A 396 -8.04 47.42 -18.79
CA GLU A 396 -7.56 48.80 -18.98
C GLU A 396 -6.23 48.87 -19.75
N ARG A 397 -5.48 47.76 -19.83
CA ARG A 397 -4.26 47.63 -20.64
C ARG A 397 -4.49 47.14 -22.07
N LEU A 398 -5.71 46.72 -22.41
CA LEU A 398 -6.09 46.35 -23.78
C LEU A 398 -6.88 47.45 -24.52
N SER A 399 -7.50 48.41 -23.81
CA SER A 399 -8.12 49.58 -24.45
C SER A 399 -7.14 50.70 -24.82
N LYS A 400 -5.90 50.67 -24.30
CA LYS A 400 -4.81 51.59 -24.67
C LYS A 400 -3.88 51.09 -25.79
N PHE A 401 -4.22 49.97 -26.44
CA PHE A 401 -3.43 49.40 -27.55
C PHE A 401 -4.04 49.60 -28.95
N GLN A 402 -5.10 50.41 -29.09
CA GLN A 402 -5.67 50.75 -30.40
C GLN A 402 -5.66 52.23 -30.78
N ASP A 403 -5.05 53.10 -29.98
CA ASP A 403 -4.89 54.52 -30.33
C ASP A 403 -3.44 54.99 -30.09
N GLY A 404 -2.56 54.66 -31.03
CA GLY A 404 -1.13 54.94 -30.92
C GLY A 404 -0.28 54.49 -32.09
N SER A 405 -0.86 54.29 -33.28
CA SER A 405 -0.12 54.09 -34.52
C SER A 405 -0.18 55.37 -35.35
N LYS A 406 0.68 56.35 -35.04
CA LYS A 406 1.21 57.31 -36.02
C LYS A 406 2.39 58.12 -35.45
N ASN A 407 3.53 57.93 -36.12
CA ASN A 407 4.61 58.89 -36.34
C ASN A 407 5.65 59.09 -35.23
N PHE A 408 6.73 58.31 -35.31
CA PHE A 408 8.08 58.87 -35.12
C PHE A 408 8.91 58.59 -36.38
N ARG A 409 9.09 59.63 -37.21
CA ARG A 409 10.07 59.67 -38.30
C ARG A 409 10.85 60.99 -38.17
N GLY A 410 12.10 60.87 -37.74
CA GLY A 410 13.21 61.69 -38.21
C GLY A 410 13.45 63.05 -37.58
N MET A 411 14.72 63.25 -37.22
CA MET A 411 15.51 64.50 -37.35
C MET A 411 15.09 65.66 -36.44
N ARG A 412 15.95 66.27 -35.64
CA ARG A 412 17.39 66.58 -35.78
C ARG A 412 17.95 66.89 -34.40
#